data_AF-A0ABD0NF05-F1
#
_entry.id   AF-A0ABD0NF05-F1
#
_cell.length_a   1.000
_cell.length_b   1.000
_cell.length_c   1.000
_cell.angle_alpha   90.00
_cell.angle_beta   90.00
_cell.angle_gamma   90.00
#
_symmetry.space_group_name_H-M   'P 1'
#
loop_
_entity.id
_entity.type
_entity.pdbx_description
1 polymer ?
#
loop_
_entity_poly.entity_id
_entity_poly.type
_entity_poly.pdbx_seq_one_letter_code
_entity_poly.pdbx_strand_id
1 'polypeptide(L)' 'MLKRVITFPDGNEIFRDRLKVDYKTGSLTITNITTAHYGLYELTIARASK' A
#
# COMPACT_ATOMS: atom_id res chain seq x y z
N MET A 1 19.88 0.66 -0.64
CA MET A 1 18.55 0.72 -0.02
C MET A 1 17.51 0.90 -1.11
N LEU A 2 16.79 -0.16 -1.49
CA LEU A 2 15.78 -0.06 -2.54
C LEU A 2 14.54 0.65 -1.98
N LYS A 3 14.32 1.89 -2.42
CA LYS A 3 13.07 2.62 -2.23
C LYS A 3 12.05 1.98 -3.18
N ARG A 4 11.34 0.94 -2.73
CA ARG A 4 10.26 0.34 -3.52
C ARG A 4 9.06 1.29 -3.45
N VAL A 5 8.86 2.03 -4.53
CA VAL A 5 7.70 2.89 -4.75
C VAL A 5 6.47 1.97 -4.76
N ILE A 6 5.52 2.23 -3.86
CA ILE A 6 4.18 1.63 -3.97
C ILE A 6 3.48 2.41 -5.06
N THR A 7 3.47 1.86 -6.28
CA THR A 7 2.80 2.45 -7.43
C THR A 7 1.34 2.00 -7.41
N PHE A 8 0.41 2.94 -7.42
CA PHE A 8 -1.02 2.67 -7.57
C PHE A 8 -1.37 2.82 -9.06
N PRO A 9 -1.74 1.74 -9.77
CA PRO A 9 -2.07 1.80 -11.19
C PRO A 9 -3.28 2.70 -11.51
N ASP A 10 -4.14 2.91 -10.51
CA ASP A 10 -5.51 3.37 -10.68
C ASP A 10 -5.68 4.87 -10.42
N GLY A 11 -4.62 5.60 -10.09
CA GLY A 11 -4.68 7.03 -9.73
C GLY A 11 -5.46 7.32 -8.44
N ASN A 12 -5.94 6.30 -7.74
CA ASN A 12 -6.63 6.46 -6.45
C ASN A 12 -5.61 6.77 -5.35
N GLU A 13 -5.38 8.07 -5.14
CA GLU A 13 -4.51 8.64 -4.11
C GLU A 13 -5.08 8.49 -2.69
N ILE A 14 -6.17 7.74 -2.51
CA ILE A 14 -6.85 7.60 -1.22
C ILE A 14 -5.88 7.19 -0.11
N PHE A 15 -4.88 6.34 -0.34
CA PHE A 15 -3.91 5.97 0.70
C PHE A 15 -2.53 6.61 0.54
N ARG A 16 -2.42 7.65 -0.30
CA ARG A 16 -1.18 8.42 -0.45
C ARG A 16 -0.72 8.93 0.92
N ASP A 17 0.56 8.73 1.22
CA ASP A 17 1.19 9.07 2.51
C ASP A 17 0.61 8.38 3.76
N ARG A 18 -0.37 7.48 3.60
CA ARG A 18 -1.03 6.73 4.68
C ARG A 18 -0.66 5.25 4.73
N LEU A 19 0.17 4.78 3.78
CA LEU A 19 0.68 3.42 3.77
C LEU A 19 2.04 3.30 4.47
N LYS A 20 2.18 2.30 5.34
CA LYS A 20 3.45 1.89 5.94
C LYS A 20 3.67 0.40 5.74
N VAL A 21 4.87 0.03 5.27
CA VAL A 21 5.28 -1.36 5.11
C VAL A 21 6.29 -1.71 6.20
N ASP A 22 6.04 -2.79 6.93
CA ASP A 22 7.05 -3.45 7.73
C ASP A 22 7.77 -4.50 6.87
N TYR A 23 9.01 -4.22 6.51
CA TYR A 23 9.81 -5.10 5.66
C TYR A 23 10.33 -6.36 6.35
N LYS A 24 10.28 -6.43 7.69
CA LYS A 24 10.67 -7.62 8.44
C LYS A 24 9.55 -8.65 8.44
N THR A 25 8.31 -8.20 8.62
CA THR A 25 7.13 -9.09 8.69
C THR A 25 6.37 -9.18 7.37
N GLY A 26 6.55 -8.22 6.46
CA GLY A 26 5.75 -8.07 5.25
C GLY A 26 4.39 -7.40 5.47
N SER A 27 4.11 -6.91 6.69
CA SER A 27 2.84 -6.29 7.03
C SER A 27 2.66 -4.94 6.32
N LEU A 28 1.44 -4.67 5.83
CA LEU A 28 1.02 -3.38 5.30
C LEU A 28 0.01 -2.73 6.25
N THR A 29 0.31 -1.52 6.71
CA THR A 29 -0.55 -0.73 7.59
C THR A 29 -1.10 0.48 6.83
N ILE A 30 -2.40 0.70 6.91
CA ILE A 30 -3.10 1.91 6.43
C ILE A 30 -3.46 2.76 7.66
N THR A 31 -2.99 4.00 7.74
CA THR A 31 -3.30 4.91 8.85
C THR A 31 -4.50 5.82 8.54
N ASN A 32 -5.14 6.35 9.59
CA ASN A 32 -6.23 7.34 9.49
C ASN A 32 -7.42 6.86 8.63
N ILE A 33 -7.88 5.63 8.87
CA ILE A 33 -9.07 5.09 8.22
C ILE A 33 -10.35 5.76 8.79
N THR A 34 -11.35 5.96 7.94
CA THR A 34 -12.69 6.43 8.32
C THR A 34 -13.71 5.44 7.76
N THR A 35 -14.97 5.56 8.17
CA THR A 35 -16.06 4.73 7.64
C THR A 35 -16.26 4.88 6.15
N ALA A 36 -15.78 5.96 5.52
CA ALA A 36 -15.83 6.17 4.07
C ALA A 36 -14.88 5.25 3.28
N HIS A 37 -13.87 4.66 3.93
CA HIS A 37 -12.97 3.67 3.31
C HIS A 37 -13.46 2.23 3.54
N TYR A 38 -14.77 2.00 3.66
CA TYR A 38 -15.32 0.65 3.77
C TYR A 38 -15.17 -0.09 2.43
N GLY A 39 -14.98 -1.41 2.49
CA GLY A 39 -14.91 -2.25 1.30
C GLY A 39 -13.95 -3.43 1.45
N LEU A 40 -13.91 -4.26 0.41
CA LEU A 40 -12.94 -5.34 0.26
C LEU A 40 -11.63 -4.77 -0.28
N TYR A 41 -10.51 -5.19 0.31
CA TYR A 41 -9.18 -4.82 -0.12
C TYR A 41 -8.45 -6.03 -0.68
N GLU A 42 -7.79 -5.85 -1.82
CA GLU A 42 -6.91 -6.85 -2.41
C GLU A 42 -5.46 -6.36 -2.36
N LEU A 43 -4.57 -7.19 -1.83
CA LEU A 43 -3.14 -6.90 -1.76
C LEU A 43 -2.42 -7.65 -2.89
N THR A 44 -1.94 -6.91 -3.88
CA THR A 44 -1.08 -7.48 -4.94
C THR A 44 0.40 -7.28 -4.60
N ILE A 45 1.15 -8.38 -4.48
CA ILE A 45 2.60 -8.35 -4.25
C ILE A 45 3.32 -8.76 -5.52
N ALA A 46 3.93 -7.78 -6.21
CA ALA A 46 4.76 -8.03 -7.38
C ALA A 46 6.27 -7.98 -7.02
N ARG A 47 7.05 -8.86 -7.63
CA ARG A 47 8.51 -8.67 -7.72
C ARG A 47 8.78 -7.78 -8.93
N ALA A 48 9.59 -6.75 -8.74
CA ALA A 48 10.16 -6.03 -9.86
C ALA A 48 11.18 -6.98 -10.52
N SER A 49 10.93 -7.32 -11.79
CA SER A 49 11.91 -7.98 -12.64
C SER A 49 13.07 -7.01 -12.87
N LYS A 50 14.31 -7.54 -12.84
CA LYS A 50 15.53 -6.77 -13.13
C LYS A 50 15.58 -6.32 -14.59
#